data_AF-A0A559M914-F1
#
_entry.id   AF-A0A559M914-F1
#
_cell.length_a   1.000
_cell.length_b   1.000
_cell.length_c   1.000
_cell.angle_alpha   90.00
_cell.angle_beta   90.00
_cell.angle_gamma   90.00
#
_symmetry.space_group_name_H-M   'P 1'
#
loop_
_entity.id
_entity.type
_entity.pdbx_description
1 polymer ?
#
loop_
_entity_poly.entity_id
_entity_poly.type
_entity_poly.pdbx_seq_one_letter_code
_entity_poly.pdbx_strand_id
1 'polypeptide(L)'
;MGYKAGMTTIVRDLDRPGAKSHKKEVVEAVTVIETPPVIVVGLVGYIETPRGLRSLTTVWAEHLSDEVKRRFYKNWYKSKKKAFTKYAKKHSESSGSSITRELERIKKYCTVVRVLAHTQIRKTPLKQKKAHLMEIQVNGGSVADKVEFGSGLFEKPVEISSLFEQDEMIDIIAVTKGHGFSGVTSRWGTKKLPRKTHKGLRKVACIGAWHPSHVQWTVGRAGQDGYHHRTSVNHKVYRVGKGDDEGNATTEFDHSKKQITPMGGFVRYGEVKNDFIIVKGSIPGVKKRVMTLRKSMFVHTSRKALEKVDLKWIDTSSKFGHGAYQTPQEKHQFLGTLKKDIQQASKTVPPPKEQVLEAERKAQQIQGEGNLGQAGGEIAVQKQVQVAAPVPLAALFYSNSTSTSTSNHPVINTEGEEKGREDDMASDEDYVSFLDKANEDPSAGTAKSQGKGKVELKAVDTDVPAPLTKVTKDAFYVSDADEPFEPVALKFSGKTLPTEDAEVSIMDISEWDSRGQYKAVVDATREASKGSDVRVYRIVEEGARVEYWVLGIQGGRLVGVKALAVES
;
A
#
# COMPACT_ATOMS: atom_id res chain seq x y z
N MET A 1 7.87 -11.13 -10.77
CA MET A 1 7.12 -9.97 -10.20
C MET A 1 8.07 -9.17 -9.35
N GLY A 2 7.92 -7.85 -9.32
CA GLY A 2 8.74 -6.97 -8.47
C GLY A 2 7.89 -5.89 -7.82
N TYR A 3 8.52 -5.10 -6.95
CA TYR A 3 7.91 -3.98 -6.24
C TYR A 3 8.71 -2.71 -6.52
N LYS A 4 8.01 -1.63 -6.89
CA LYS A 4 8.67 -0.34 -7.15
C LYS A 4 9.26 0.22 -5.85
N ALA A 5 10.58 0.24 -5.71
CA ALA A 5 11.25 0.79 -4.54
C ALA A 5 11.33 2.32 -4.61
N GLY A 6 11.91 2.83 -5.69
CA GLY A 6 12.09 4.26 -5.91
C GLY A 6 12.80 4.56 -7.21
N MET A 7 13.24 5.80 -7.37
CA MET A 7 13.99 6.25 -8.53
C MET A 7 15.30 6.88 -8.07
N THR A 8 16.31 6.78 -8.91
CA THR A 8 17.60 7.45 -8.74
C THR A 8 18.15 7.85 -10.09
N THR A 9 19.35 8.40 -10.14
CA THR A 9 20.06 8.74 -11.38
C THR A 9 21.32 7.89 -11.52
N ILE A 10 21.74 7.72 -12.76
CA ILE A 10 23.01 7.06 -13.11
C ILE A 10 23.82 7.97 -14.01
N VAL A 11 25.13 7.72 -14.08
CA VAL A 11 26.00 8.20 -15.16
C VAL A 11 26.49 6.99 -15.94
N ARG A 12 26.51 7.11 -17.26
CA ARG A 12 27.09 6.13 -18.17
C ARG A 12 27.64 6.80 -19.42
N ASP A 13 28.53 6.12 -20.11
CA ASP A 13 28.92 6.54 -21.46
C ASP A 13 27.85 6.14 -22.47
N LEU A 14 27.54 7.06 -23.39
CA LEU A 14 26.64 6.79 -24.50
C LEU A 14 27.43 6.27 -25.70
N ASP A 15 27.45 4.95 -25.89
CA ASP A 15 28.00 4.34 -27.10
C ASP A 15 26.94 4.19 -28.19
N ARG A 16 26.64 5.31 -28.87
CA ARG A 16 25.73 5.31 -30.02
C ARG A 16 26.27 6.15 -31.20
N PRO A 17 26.96 5.54 -32.18
CA PRO A 17 27.46 6.26 -33.35
C PRO A 17 26.35 7.07 -34.07
N GLY A 18 26.62 8.35 -34.34
CA GLY A 18 25.67 9.29 -34.92
C GLY A 18 24.77 10.04 -33.93
N ALA A 19 24.83 9.73 -32.63
CA ALA A 19 24.23 10.58 -31.61
C ALA A 19 25.14 11.76 -31.25
N LYS A 20 24.57 12.94 -30.97
CA LYS A 20 25.33 14.14 -30.54
C LYS A 20 26.19 13.90 -29.29
N SER A 21 25.74 12.99 -28.42
CA SER A 21 26.43 12.62 -27.18
C SER A 21 27.20 11.30 -27.29
N HIS A 22 27.51 10.81 -28.49
CA HIS A 22 28.33 9.62 -28.66
C HIS A 22 29.69 9.78 -27.95
N LYS A 23 30.10 8.78 -27.18
CA LYS A 23 31.32 8.79 -26.33
C LYS A 23 31.36 9.95 -25.33
N LYS A 24 30.19 10.44 -24.92
CA LYS A 24 30.05 11.39 -23.81
C LYS A 24 29.27 10.75 -22.69
N GLU A 25 29.57 11.20 -21.49
CA GLU A 25 28.83 10.86 -20.30
C GLU A 25 27.43 11.47 -20.36
N VAL A 26 26.44 10.66 -20.04
CA VAL A 26 25.05 11.07 -19.93
C VAL A 26 24.51 10.70 -18.56
N VAL A 27 23.73 11.62 -17.97
CA VAL A 27 22.96 11.36 -16.77
C VAL A 27 21.57 10.91 -17.17
N GLU A 28 21.14 9.75 -16.67
CA GLU A 28 19.81 9.23 -16.96
C GLU A 28 19.07 8.87 -15.67
N ALA A 29 17.78 9.19 -15.63
CA ALA A 29 16.90 8.77 -14.55
C ALA A 29 16.59 7.28 -14.69
N VAL A 30 16.56 6.57 -13.56
CA VAL A 30 16.29 5.14 -13.48
C VAL A 30 15.28 4.84 -12.38
N THR A 31 14.56 3.73 -12.53
CA THR A 31 13.72 3.18 -11.47
C THR A 31 14.33 1.89 -10.93
N VAL A 32 14.36 1.76 -9.60
CA VAL A 32 14.77 0.55 -8.90
C VAL A 32 13.53 -0.26 -8.53
N ILE A 33 13.55 -1.54 -8.90
CA ILE A 33 12.46 -2.50 -8.65
C ILE A 33 13.05 -3.63 -7.81
N GLU A 34 12.60 -3.79 -6.57
CA GLU A 34 12.99 -4.92 -5.72
C GLU A 34 12.24 -6.17 -6.16
N THR A 35 12.97 -7.25 -6.39
CA THR A 35 12.50 -8.52 -6.97
C THR A 35 12.89 -9.67 -6.06
N PRO A 36 12.19 -9.87 -4.91
CA PRO A 36 12.41 -11.07 -4.10
C PRO A 36 12.10 -12.33 -4.94
N PRO A 37 12.80 -13.45 -4.69
CA PRO A 37 12.55 -14.69 -5.42
C PRO A 37 11.08 -15.11 -5.35
N VAL A 38 10.55 -15.61 -6.47
CA VAL A 38 9.19 -16.17 -6.53
C VAL A 38 9.25 -17.68 -6.31
N ILE A 39 8.26 -18.26 -5.64
CA ILE A 39 8.15 -19.72 -5.49
C ILE A 39 7.15 -20.23 -6.51
N VAL A 40 7.53 -21.27 -7.26
CA VAL A 40 6.61 -21.99 -8.15
C VAL A 40 5.84 -23.03 -7.33
N VAL A 41 4.52 -22.98 -7.41
CA VAL A 41 3.61 -23.78 -6.57
C VAL A 41 2.60 -24.61 -7.35
N GLY A 42 2.64 -24.55 -8.67
CA GLY A 42 1.75 -25.34 -9.50
C GLY A 42 1.94 -25.11 -10.99
N LEU A 43 1.13 -25.79 -11.77
CA LEU A 43 1.16 -25.81 -13.23
C LEU A 43 -0.26 -25.88 -13.77
N VAL A 44 -0.57 -25.08 -14.78
CA VAL A 44 -1.87 -25.01 -15.45
C VAL A 44 -1.67 -25.37 -16.92
N GLY A 45 -2.43 -26.35 -17.39
CA GLY A 45 -2.51 -26.70 -18.79
C GLY A 45 -3.71 -26.03 -19.45
N TYR A 46 -3.50 -25.44 -20.63
CA TYR A 46 -4.56 -24.85 -21.45
C TYR A 46 -4.72 -25.64 -22.76
N ILE A 47 -5.97 -25.97 -23.07
CA ILE A 47 -6.38 -26.58 -24.34
C ILE A 47 -6.94 -25.49 -25.26
N GLU A 48 -6.60 -25.58 -26.54
CA GLU A 48 -7.19 -24.74 -27.58
C GLU A 48 -8.55 -25.28 -27.99
N THR A 49 -9.56 -24.43 -27.96
CA THR A 49 -10.92 -24.75 -28.40
C THR A 49 -11.35 -23.71 -29.44
N PRO A 50 -12.40 -23.97 -30.23
CA PRO A 50 -12.91 -22.98 -31.18
C PRO A 50 -13.36 -21.64 -30.55
N ARG A 51 -13.54 -21.61 -29.22
CA ARG A 51 -13.89 -20.40 -28.46
C ARG A 51 -12.68 -19.73 -27.79
N GLY A 52 -11.46 -20.19 -28.09
CA GLY A 52 -10.21 -19.75 -27.47
C GLY A 52 -9.63 -20.77 -26.48
N LEU A 53 -8.67 -20.33 -25.68
CA LEU A 53 -7.98 -21.17 -24.70
C LEU A 53 -8.86 -21.44 -23.48
N ARG A 54 -8.96 -22.71 -23.08
CA ARG A 54 -9.66 -23.15 -21.87
C ARG A 54 -8.69 -23.86 -20.93
N SER A 55 -8.74 -23.57 -19.63
CA SER A 55 -7.95 -24.33 -18.65
C SER A 55 -8.47 -25.77 -18.58
N LEU A 56 -7.56 -26.73 -18.72
CA LEU A 56 -7.89 -28.15 -18.68
C LEU A 56 -7.75 -28.70 -17.26
N THR A 57 -6.58 -28.50 -16.66
CA THR A 57 -6.23 -28.97 -15.31
C THR A 57 -5.21 -28.03 -14.67
N THR A 58 -5.25 -27.97 -13.34
CA THR A 58 -4.28 -27.27 -12.51
C THR A 58 -3.70 -28.25 -11.50
N VAL A 59 -2.41 -28.48 -11.61
CA VAL A 59 -1.61 -29.27 -10.68
C VAL A 59 -1.00 -28.32 -9.66
N TRP A 60 -1.08 -28.64 -8.38
CA TRP A 60 -0.41 -27.92 -7.31
C TRP A 60 0.72 -28.74 -6.70
N ALA A 61 1.73 -28.05 -6.17
CA ALA A 61 2.76 -28.64 -5.34
C ALA A 61 2.20 -29.17 -4.01
N GLU A 62 2.97 -30.03 -3.33
CA GLU A 62 2.55 -30.66 -2.08
C GLU A 62 2.54 -29.64 -0.94
N HIS A 63 3.64 -28.90 -0.80
CA HIS A 63 3.87 -27.96 0.27
C HIS A 63 3.64 -26.52 -0.19
N LEU A 64 2.52 -25.96 0.25
CA LEU A 64 2.16 -24.56 0.00
C LEU A 64 2.41 -23.69 1.23
N SER A 65 3.12 -22.60 1.02
CA SER A 65 3.41 -21.60 2.03
C SER A 65 2.14 -20.92 2.59
N ASP A 66 2.18 -20.48 3.84
CA ASP A 66 1.06 -19.77 4.46
C ASP A 66 0.75 -18.43 3.76
N GLU A 67 1.75 -17.78 3.17
CA GLU A 67 1.56 -16.52 2.46
C GLU A 67 0.75 -16.66 1.16
N VAL A 68 0.87 -17.79 0.46
CA VAL A 68 0.02 -18.10 -0.70
C VAL A 68 -1.35 -18.61 -0.26
N LYS A 69 -1.44 -19.40 0.81
CA LYS A 69 -2.73 -19.82 1.39
C LYS A 69 -3.56 -18.61 1.85
N ARG A 70 -2.92 -17.54 2.34
CA ARG A 70 -3.58 -16.25 2.62
C ARG A 70 -4.28 -15.66 1.39
N ARG A 71 -3.89 -16.01 0.16
CA ARG A 71 -4.55 -15.56 -1.07
C ARG A 71 -6.05 -15.87 -1.06
N PHE A 72 -6.39 -17.05 -0.55
CA PHE A 72 -7.72 -17.65 -0.53
C PHE A 72 -8.61 -17.17 0.63
N TYR A 73 -8.10 -16.29 1.49
CA TYR A 73 -8.85 -15.73 2.62
C TYR A 73 -8.89 -14.21 2.54
N LYS A 74 -10.02 -13.63 2.97
CA LYS A 74 -10.11 -12.19 3.29
C LYS A 74 -9.44 -11.93 4.65
N ASN A 75 -9.84 -12.67 5.69
CA ASN A 75 -9.25 -12.61 7.02
C ASN A 75 -8.60 -13.95 7.40
N TRP A 76 -7.27 -13.99 7.38
CA TRP A 76 -6.50 -15.21 7.70
C TRP A 76 -6.63 -15.64 9.17
N TYR A 77 -6.56 -14.68 10.10
CA TYR A 77 -6.46 -14.97 11.53
C TYR A 77 -7.79 -15.42 12.13
N LYS A 78 -8.92 -14.94 11.59
CA LYS A 78 -10.27 -15.40 11.97
C LYS A 78 -10.71 -16.69 11.26
N SER A 79 -9.92 -17.20 10.31
CA SER A 79 -10.26 -18.41 9.55
C SER A 79 -9.71 -19.67 10.20
N LYS A 80 -10.33 -20.82 9.91
CA LYS A 80 -9.81 -22.16 10.30
C LYS A 80 -8.59 -22.61 9.49
N LYS A 81 -8.12 -21.82 8.52
CA LYS A 81 -6.93 -22.07 7.67
C LYS A 81 -6.90 -23.46 7.01
N LYS A 82 -8.05 -23.91 6.49
CA LYS A 82 -8.24 -25.24 5.87
C LYS A 82 -7.94 -25.33 4.36
N ALA A 83 -7.44 -24.26 3.74
CA ALA A 83 -7.08 -24.28 2.32
C ALA A 83 -5.96 -25.31 2.06
N PHE A 84 -6.13 -26.12 1.01
CA PHE A 84 -5.20 -27.17 0.58
C PHE A 84 -4.94 -28.33 1.56
N THR A 85 -5.61 -28.41 2.70
CA THR A 85 -5.38 -29.52 3.65
C THR A 85 -5.77 -30.89 3.07
N LYS A 86 -6.90 -30.97 2.36
CA LYS A 86 -7.32 -32.20 1.67
C LYS A 86 -6.41 -32.53 0.48
N TYR A 87 -5.89 -31.51 -0.20
CA TYR A 87 -5.00 -31.69 -1.34
C TYR A 87 -3.67 -32.29 -0.89
N ALA A 88 -3.04 -31.70 0.14
CA ALA A 88 -1.81 -32.24 0.73
C ALA A 88 -2.01 -33.67 1.28
N LYS A 89 -3.13 -33.94 1.96
CA LYS A 89 -3.46 -35.28 2.44
C LYS A 89 -3.60 -36.31 1.30
N LYS A 90 -4.29 -35.94 0.22
CA LYS A 90 -4.41 -36.80 -0.97
C LYS A 90 -3.05 -37.03 -1.63
N HIS A 91 -2.20 -36.02 -1.65
CA HIS A 91 -0.83 -36.12 -2.18
C HIS A 91 -0.04 -37.20 -1.43
N SER A 92 -0.04 -37.13 -0.10
CA SER A 92 0.68 -38.07 0.76
C SER A 92 0.10 -39.49 0.70
N GLU A 93 -1.23 -39.64 0.65
CA GLU A 93 -1.89 -40.96 0.67
C GLU A 93 -1.84 -41.69 -0.68
N SER A 94 -1.78 -40.97 -1.80
CA SER A 94 -1.80 -41.56 -3.15
C SER A 94 -0.42 -41.68 -3.80
N SER A 95 0.65 -41.43 -3.03
CA SER A 95 2.05 -41.42 -3.50
C SER A 95 2.26 -40.61 -4.80
N GLY A 96 1.55 -39.49 -4.95
CA GLY A 96 1.65 -38.63 -6.14
C GLY A 96 1.04 -39.17 -7.44
N SER A 97 0.47 -40.38 -7.47
CA SER A 97 -0.11 -41.00 -8.68
C SER A 97 -1.16 -40.13 -9.37
N SER A 98 -1.98 -39.44 -8.57
CA SER A 98 -3.00 -38.52 -9.10
C SER A 98 -2.41 -37.33 -9.84
N ILE A 99 -1.24 -36.85 -9.43
CA ILE A 99 -0.54 -35.72 -10.06
C ILE A 99 0.17 -36.18 -11.32
N THR A 100 0.83 -37.34 -11.31
CA THR A 100 1.45 -37.90 -12.51
C THR A 100 0.41 -38.04 -13.62
N ARG A 101 -0.79 -38.54 -13.29
CA ARG A 101 -1.92 -38.62 -14.22
C ARG A 101 -2.37 -37.24 -14.73
N GLU A 102 -2.42 -36.23 -13.87
CA GLU A 102 -2.80 -34.87 -14.28
C GLU A 102 -1.72 -34.21 -15.16
N LEU A 103 -0.44 -34.45 -14.86
CA LEU A 103 0.68 -33.98 -15.69
C LEU A 103 0.68 -34.66 -17.06
N GLU A 104 0.46 -35.97 -17.13
CA GLU A 104 0.29 -36.72 -18.39
C GLU A 104 -0.90 -36.20 -19.20
N ARG A 105 -2.01 -35.86 -18.52
CA ARG A 105 -3.17 -35.24 -19.17
C ARG A 105 -2.81 -33.89 -19.79
N ILE A 106 -1.98 -33.09 -19.13
CA ILE A 106 -1.48 -31.83 -19.68
C ILE A 106 -0.57 -32.09 -20.89
N LYS A 107 0.37 -33.03 -20.78
CA LYS A 107 1.25 -33.42 -21.89
C LYS A 107 0.46 -33.83 -23.14
N LYS A 108 -0.65 -34.56 -22.96
CA LYS A 108 -1.45 -35.11 -24.06
C LYS A 108 -2.35 -34.09 -24.77
N TYR A 109 -3.01 -33.20 -24.02
CA TYR A 109 -4.12 -32.40 -24.55
C TYR A 109 -3.87 -30.89 -24.60
N CYS A 110 -2.87 -30.38 -23.88
CA CYS A 110 -2.67 -28.94 -23.77
C CYS A 110 -1.70 -28.42 -24.82
N THR A 111 -1.97 -27.21 -25.33
CA THR A 111 -1.08 -26.49 -26.26
C THR A 111 -0.22 -25.47 -25.52
N VAL A 112 -0.76 -24.87 -24.46
CA VAL A 112 -0.08 -23.86 -23.65
C VAL A 112 0.05 -24.36 -22.21
N VAL A 113 1.23 -24.19 -21.64
CA VAL A 113 1.55 -24.56 -20.26
C VAL A 113 2.01 -23.33 -19.51
N ARG A 114 1.46 -23.12 -18.30
CA ARG A 114 1.82 -22.01 -17.42
C ARG A 114 2.13 -22.50 -16.03
N VAL A 115 3.17 -21.96 -15.40
CA VAL A 115 3.46 -22.20 -13.99
C VAL A 115 2.71 -21.20 -13.12
N LEU A 116 2.24 -21.65 -11.96
CA LEU A 116 1.70 -20.80 -10.90
C LEU A 116 2.83 -20.41 -9.98
N ALA A 117 3.14 -19.11 -9.93
CA ALA A 117 4.19 -18.57 -9.09
C ALA A 117 3.63 -17.55 -8.11
N HIS A 118 4.10 -17.59 -6.86
CA HIS A 118 3.77 -16.57 -5.87
C HIS A 118 4.98 -15.77 -5.39
N THR A 119 4.76 -14.51 -5.04
CA THR A 119 5.77 -13.65 -4.42
C THR A 119 6.04 -14.04 -2.97
N GLN A 120 7.27 -13.86 -2.51
CA GLN A 120 7.63 -13.90 -1.09
C GLN A 120 7.57 -12.51 -0.46
N ILE A 121 6.37 -12.02 -0.16
CA ILE A 121 6.19 -10.62 0.24
C ILE A 121 6.81 -10.29 1.60
N ARG A 122 6.96 -11.29 2.49
CA ARG A 122 7.60 -11.11 3.81
C ARG A 122 9.07 -10.72 3.72
N LYS A 123 9.74 -11.01 2.61
CA LYS A 123 11.13 -10.60 2.38
C LYS A 123 11.27 -9.11 2.06
N THR A 124 10.17 -8.43 1.77
CA THR A 124 10.15 -6.99 1.46
C THR A 124 9.78 -6.18 2.71
N PRO A 125 10.12 -4.87 2.78
CA PRO A 125 9.74 -3.99 3.90
C PRO A 125 8.23 -3.64 3.93
N LEU A 126 7.39 -4.35 3.18
CA LEU A 126 5.97 -4.05 3.04
C LEU A 126 5.14 -4.60 4.20
N LYS A 127 4.10 -3.86 4.61
CA LYS A 127 3.15 -4.29 5.65
C LYS A 127 2.29 -5.48 5.21
N GLN A 128 2.08 -5.64 3.90
CA GLN A 128 1.22 -6.70 3.35
C GLN A 128 1.90 -8.07 3.52
N LYS A 129 1.18 -9.03 4.12
CA LYS A 129 1.67 -10.41 4.33
C LYS A 129 1.07 -11.45 3.37
N LYS A 130 0.13 -11.01 2.53
CA LYS A 130 -0.60 -11.83 1.56
C LYS A 130 0.18 -11.85 0.25
N ALA A 131 0.59 -13.02 -0.23
CA ALA A 131 1.33 -13.14 -1.47
C ALA A 131 0.46 -12.78 -2.69
N HIS A 132 1.12 -12.31 -3.74
CA HIS A 132 0.55 -12.23 -5.08
C HIS A 132 0.80 -13.55 -5.78
N LEU A 133 -0.23 -14.11 -6.41
CA LEU A 133 -0.19 -15.33 -7.20
C LEU A 133 -0.45 -14.95 -8.66
N MET A 134 0.39 -15.42 -9.58
CA MET A 134 0.21 -15.22 -11.01
C MET A 134 0.54 -16.47 -11.80
N GLU A 135 0.00 -16.55 -13.01
CA GLU A 135 0.43 -17.51 -14.02
C GLU A 135 1.57 -16.93 -14.86
N ILE A 136 2.63 -17.69 -15.08
CA ILE A 136 3.75 -17.36 -15.96
C ILE A 136 3.81 -18.44 -17.03
N GLN A 137 3.73 -18.05 -18.30
CA GLN A 137 3.77 -19.01 -19.40
C GLN A 137 5.19 -19.54 -19.63
N VAL A 138 5.29 -20.87 -19.81
CA VAL A 138 6.55 -21.53 -20.19
C VAL A 138 6.61 -21.58 -21.72
N ASN A 139 7.62 -20.96 -22.29
CA ASN A 139 7.87 -20.92 -23.73
C ASN A 139 9.10 -21.75 -24.10
N GLY A 140 9.17 -22.19 -25.36
CA GLY A 140 10.25 -23.05 -25.88
C GLY A 140 9.96 -24.55 -25.73
N GLY A 141 10.58 -25.36 -26.59
CA GLY A 141 10.49 -26.83 -26.57
C GLY A 141 9.10 -27.42 -26.88
N SER A 142 8.99 -28.73 -26.73
CA SER A 142 7.73 -29.46 -26.84
C SER A 142 6.85 -29.26 -25.60
N VAL A 143 5.57 -29.65 -25.68
CA VAL A 143 4.66 -29.56 -24.51
C VAL A 143 5.15 -30.45 -23.37
N ALA A 144 5.75 -31.62 -23.68
CA ALA A 144 6.30 -32.52 -22.68
C ALA A 144 7.45 -31.85 -21.90
N ASP A 145 8.39 -31.22 -22.62
CA ASP A 145 9.52 -30.50 -22.03
C ASP A 145 9.04 -29.36 -21.12
N LYS A 146 8.01 -28.61 -21.55
CA LYS A 146 7.41 -27.53 -20.75
C LYS A 146 6.80 -28.04 -19.45
N VAL A 147 6.13 -29.18 -19.49
CA VAL A 147 5.53 -29.80 -18.29
C VAL A 147 6.63 -30.27 -17.34
N GLU A 148 7.66 -30.92 -17.85
CA GLU A 148 8.78 -31.41 -17.04
C GLU A 148 9.55 -30.26 -16.40
N PHE A 149 9.89 -29.23 -17.19
CA PHE A 149 10.50 -28.00 -16.70
C PHE A 149 9.66 -27.35 -15.60
N GLY A 150 8.36 -27.18 -15.82
CA GLY A 150 7.46 -26.57 -14.85
C GLY A 150 7.31 -27.39 -13.56
N SER A 151 7.18 -28.71 -13.67
CA SER A 151 7.13 -29.61 -12.50
C SER A 151 8.46 -29.66 -11.73
N GLY A 152 9.59 -29.60 -12.44
CA GLY A 152 10.93 -29.60 -11.84
C GLY A 152 11.22 -28.35 -11.02
N LEU A 153 10.46 -27.26 -11.23
CA LEU A 153 10.53 -26.01 -10.47
C LEU A 153 9.62 -25.97 -9.24
N PHE A 154 8.78 -26.99 -8.99
CA PHE A 154 7.88 -26.98 -7.84
C PHE A 154 8.63 -26.79 -6.52
N GLU A 155 8.10 -25.89 -5.69
CA GLU A 155 8.60 -25.53 -4.36
C GLU A 155 9.97 -24.86 -4.35
N LYS A 156 10.57 -24.62 -5.52
CA LYS A 156 11.88 -23.99 -5.65
C LYS A 156 11.74 -22.47 -5.85
N PRO A 157 12.70 -21.69 -5.31
CA PRO A 157 12.81 -20.27 -5.61
C PRO A 157 13.33 -20.06 -7.03
N VAL A 158 12.68 -19.17 -7.78
CA VAL A 158 13.14 -18.66 -9.07
C VAL A 158 13.61 -17.22 -8.88
N GLU A 159 14.89 -17.02 -9.10
CA GLU A 159 15.55 -15.71 -9.03
C GLU A 159 15.33 -14.91 -10.31
N ILE A 160 15.44 -13.58 -10.20
CA ILE A 160 15.21 -12.69 -11.34
C ILE A 160 16.30 -12.80 -12.41
N SER A 161 17.54 -13.10 -11.99
CA SER A 161 18.73 -13.32 -12.82
C SER A 161 18.56 -14.48 -13.81
N SER A 162 17.74 -15.48 -13.46
CA SER A 162 17.42 -16.61 -14.34
C SER A 162 16.43 -16.26 -15.48
N LEU A 163 15.76 -15.11 -15.39
CA LEU A 163 14.71 -14.70 -16.33
C LEU A 163 15.13 -13.54 -17.23
N PHE A 164 15.84 -12.56 -16.67
CA PHE A 164 16.23 -11.34 -17.36
C PHE A 164 17.73 -11.12 -17.28
N GLU A 165 18.29 -10.65 -18.38
CA GLU A 165 19.70 -10.33 -18.50
C GLU A 165 19.94 -8.81 -18.42
N GLN A 166 21.17 -8.42 -18.06
CA GLN A 166 21.60 -7.04 -18.25
C GLN A 166 21.51 -6.68 -19.73
N ASP A 167 21.18 -5.43 -20.03
CA ASP A 167 20.97 -4.94 -21.39
C ASP A 167 19.78 -5.54 -22.15
N GLU A 168 18.94 -6.36 -21.52
CA GLU A 168 17.69 -6.79 -22.14
C GLU A 168 16.65 -5.64 -22.17
N MET A 169 15.77 -5.66 -23.17
CA MET A 169 14.58 -4.82 -23.21
C MET A 169 13.38 -5.58 -22.68
N ILE A 170 12.70 -5.00 -21.70
CA ILE A 170 11.57 -5.63 -21.01
C ILE A 170 10.33 -4.74 -21.05
N ASP A 171 9.19 -5.37 -20.83
CA ASP A 171 7.91 -4.70 -20.66
C ASP A 171 7.49 -4.73 -19.19
N ILE A 172 6.91 -3.62 -18.73
CA ILE A 172 6.47 -3.45 -17.35
C ILE A 172 4.98 -3.23 -17.34
N ILE A 173 4.29 -4.21 -16.76
CA ILE A 173 2.84 -4.21 -16.63
C ILE A 173 2.51 -3.84 -15.18
N ALA A 174 1.83 -2.71 -15.03
CA ALA A 174 1.49 -2.18 -13.71
C ALA A 174 0.25 -1.29 -13.76
N VAL A 175 -0.31 -1.03 -12.58
CA VAL A 175 -1.42 -0.09 -12.40
C VAL A 175 -0.85 1.30 -12.12
N THR A 176 -1.38 2.33 -12.79
CA THR A 176 -0.93 3.71 -12.61
C THR A 176 -1.25 4.24 -11.20
N LYS A 177 -0.65 5.39 -10.84
CA LYS A 177 -1.06 6.10 -9.62
C LYS A 177 -2.53 6.52 -9.78
N GLY A 178 -3.32 6.34 -8.73
CA GLY A 178 -4.70 6.85 -8.69
C GLY A 178 -4.69 8.34 -8.39
N HIS A 179 -5.47 9.11 -9.16
CA HIS A 179 -5.71 10.54 -8.94
C HIS A 179 -7.18 10.82 -8.57
N GLY A 180 -8.01 9.79 -8.47
CA GLY A 180 -9.42 9.89 -8.07
C GLY A 180 -10.29 10.52 -9.15
N PHE A 181 -11.37 11.17 -8.74
CA PHE A 181 -12.22 11.93 -9.65
C PHE A 181 -11.50 13.22 -10.09
N SER A 182 -11.25 13.36 -11.39
CA SER A 182 -10.56 14.51 -11.97
C SER A 182 -11.43 15.24 -12.97
N GLY A 183 -11.32 16.58 -12.97
CA GLY A 183 -11.95 17.44 -13.97
C GLY A 183 -11.34 17.27 -15.36
N VAL A 184 -12.07 17.72 -16.38
CA VAL A 184 -11.72 17.52 -17.81
C VAL A 184 -10.32 18.05 -18.17
N THR A 185 -9.93 19.18 -17.58
CA THR A 185 -8.62 19.80 -17.84
C THR A 185 -7.45 18.92 -17.38
N SER A 186 -7.52 18.33 -16.19
CA SER A 186 -6.44 17.48 -15.67
C SER A 186 -6.39 16.14 -16.39
N ARG A 187 -7.58 15.53 -16.58
CA ARG A 187 -7.71 14.18 -17.13
C ARG A 187 -7.35 14.09 -18.61
N TRP A 188 -7.77 15.08 -19.40
CA TRP A 188 -7.63 15.07 -20.86
C TRP A 188 -6.70 16.16 -21.41
N GLY A 189 -6.15 17.03 -20.56
CA GLY A 189 -5.25 18.11 -20.99
C GLY A 189 -5.94 19.22 -21.81
N THR A 190 -7.26 19.38 -21.68
CA THR A 190 -8.01 20.42 -22.42
C THR A 190 -7.57 21.83 -22.04
N LYS A 191 -7.58 22.74 -23.03
CA LYS A 191 -7.25 24.16 -22.78
C LYS A 191 -8.25 24.79 -21.82
N LYS A 192 -7.76 25.48 -20.79
CA LYS A 192 -8.60 26.26 -19.86
C LYS A 192 -9.30 27.40 -20.61
N LEU A 193 -10.55 27.68 -20.26
CA LEU A 193 -11.30 28.80 -20.81
C LEU A 193 -10.77 30.15 -20.27
N PRO A 194 -11.08 31.28 -20.94
CA PRO A 194 -10.68 32.60 -20.48
C PRO A 194 -11.08 32.87 -19.03
N ARG A 195 -10.26 33.63 -18.29
CA ARG A 195 -10.48 33.91 -16.86
C ARG A 195 -11.85 34.51 -16.54
N LYS A 196 -12.41 35.30 -17.46
CA LYS A 196 -13.73 35.96 -17.32
C LYS A 196 -14.93 35.05 -17.66
N THR A 197 -14.70 33.75 -17.92
CA THR A 197 -15.77 32.81 -18.25
C THR A 197 -16.68 32.59 -17.04
N HIS A 198 -17.98 32.84 -17.22
CA HIS A 198 -18.98 32.61 -16.19
C HIS A 198 -19.14 31.09 -15.87
N LYS A 199 -19.40 30.76 -14.60
CA LYS A 199 -19.54 29.38 -14.08
C LYS A 199 -18.30 28.50 -14.31
N GLY A 200 -17.11 29.08 -14.18
CA GLY A 200 -15.84 28.35 -14.12
C GLY A 200 -15.11 28.16 -15.46
N LEU A 201 -13.80 27.98 -15.35
CA LEU A 201 -12.84 27.97 -16.46
C LEU A 201 -12.23 26.60 -16.79
N ARG A 202 -12.37 25.61 -15.90
CA ARG A 202 -11.82 24.25 -16.04
C ARG A 202 -12.85 23.26 -16.59
N LYS A 203 -13.52 23.68 -17.67
CA LYS A 203 -14.58 22.92 -18.36
C LYS A 203 -14.36 22.95 -19.86
N VAL A 204 -14.99 22.01 -20.56
CA VAL A 204 -15.12 22.09 -22.02
C VAL A 204 -16.32 22.99 -22.33
N ALA A 205 -16.13 23.94 -23.25
CA ALA A 205 -17.17 24.91 -23.59
C ALA A 205 -18.32 24.26 -24.39
N CYS A 206 -17.99 23.57 -25.48
CA CYS A 206 -18.95 22.88 -26.33
C CYS A 206 -18.77 21.36 -26.22
N ILE A 207 -19.82 20.65 -25.78
CA ILE A 207 -19.79 19.19 -25.56
C ILE A 207 -20.33 18.39 -26.75
N GLY A 208 -20.72 19.05 -27.84
CA GLY A 208 -21.27 18.45 -29.04
C GLY A 208 -22.02 19.48 -29.88
N ALA A 209 -22.16 19.21 -31.18
CA ALA A 209 -23.09 19.93 -32.03
C ALA A 209 -24.54 19.54 -31.69
N TRP A 210 -25.52 20.21 -32.31
CA TRP A 210 -26.94 19.86 -32.11
C TRP A 210 -27.23 18.42 -32.54
N HIS A 211 -26.77 18.01 -33.72
CA HIS A 211 -26.92 16.67 -34.25
C HIS A 211 -25.56 15.97 -34.30
N PRO A 212 -25.42 14.74 -33.76
CA PRO A 212 -26.45 13.91 -33.15
C PRO A 212 -26.91 14.39 -31.75
N SER A 213 -28.16 14.12 -31.40
CA SER A 213 -28.83 14.58 -30.16
C SER A 213 -28.38 13.82 -28.89
N HIS A 214 -27.09 13.51 -28.79
CA HIS A 214 -26.45 12.94 -27.60
C HIS A 214 -24.97 13.33 -27.59
N VAL A 215 -24.39 13.35 -26.39
CA VAL A 215 -22.95 13.61 -26.23
C VAL A 215 -22.17 12.36 -26.67
N GLN A 216 -21.24 12.54 -27.60
CA GLN A 216 -20.40 11.43 -28.05
C GLN A 216 -19.39 11.02 -26.97
N TRP A 217 -19.09 9.73 -26.89
CA TRP A 217 -18.12 9.15 -25.95
C TRP A 217 -16.67 9.67 -26.17
N THR A 218 -16.39 10.23 -27.35
CA THR A 218 -15.11 10.84 -27.73
C THR A 218 -14.85 12.17 -27.01
N VAL A 219 -15.89 12.82 -26.48
CA VAL A 219 -15.79 14.13 -25.84
C VAL A 219 -15.15 13.99 -24.46
N GLY A 220 -14.15 14.82 -24.16
CA GLY A 220 -13.50 14.83 -22.87
C GLY A 220 -14.48 15.18 -21.73
N ARG A 221 -14.68 14.25 -20.80
CA ARG A 221 -15.54 14.42 -19.61
C ARG A 221 -14.75 14.20 -18.32
N ALA A 222 -15.25 14.78 -17.23
CA ALA A 222 -14.70 14.53 -15.89
C ALA A 222 -14.92 13.05 -15.51
N GLY A 223 -14.18 12.57 -14.52
CA GLY A 223 -14.29 11.20 -14.07
C GLY A 223 -12.97 10.66 -13.53
N GLN A 224 -12.90 9.35 -13.36
CA GLN A 224 -11.72 8.67 -12.83
C GLN A 224 -10.47 8.96 -13.69
N ASP A 225 -9.42 9.44 -13.02
CA ASP A 225 -8.08 9.59 -13.55
C ASP A 225 -7.09 8.77 -12.72
N GLY A 226 -6.27 7.99 -13.40
CA GLY A 226 -5.33 7.07 -12.78
C GLY A 226 -5.98 5.79 -12.24
N TYR A 227 -5.14 4.93 -11.66
CA TYR A 227 -5.48 3.55 -11.29
C TYR A 227 -5.87 2.68 -12.50
N HIS A 228 -5.32 2.98 -13.67
CA HIS A 228 -5.55 2.20 -14.88
C HIS A 228 -4.46 1.15 -15.06
N HIS A 229 -4.80 0.01 -15.64
CA HIS A 229 -3.82 -0.97 -16.07
C HIS A 229 -3.08 -0.46 -17.32
N ARG A 230 -1.74 -0.49 -17.29
CA ARG A 230 -0.89 -0.07 -18.41
C ARG A 230 0.24 -1.08 -18.61
N THR A 231 0.51 -1.36 -19.88
CA THR A 231 1.69 -2.09 -20.33
C THR A 231 2.65 -1.04 -20.89
N SER A 232 3.67 -0.71 -20.09
CA SER A 232 4.74 0.19 -20.51
C SER A 232 5.82 -0.64 -21.18
N VAL A 233 6.01 -0.45 -22.48
CA VAL A 233 6.90 -1.29 -23.29
C VAL A 233 8.30 -0.71 -23.40
N ASN A 234 9.26 -1.56 -23.73
CA ASN A 234 10.62 -1.16 -24.15
C ASN A 234 11.43 -0.44 -23.05
N HIS A 235 11.42 -0.97 -21.84
CA HIS A 235 12.32 -0.53 -20.78
C HIS A 235 13.64 -1.30 -20.86
N LYS A 236 14.76 -0.58 -21.00
CA LYS A 236 16.10 -1.18 -20.96
C LYS A 236 16.49 -1.53 -19.53
N VAL A 237 16.95 -2.75 -19.30
CA VAL A 237 17.57 -3.18 -18.04
C VAL A 237 19.01 -2.70 -18.02
N TYR A 238 19.37 -1.88 -17.02
CA TYR A 238 20.74 -1.37 -16.85
C TYR A 238 21.57 -2.21 -15.90
N ARG A 239 20.93 -2.84 -14.92
CA ARG A 239 21.60 -3.73 -13.98
C ARG A 239 20.60 -4.68 -13.35
N VAL A 240 21.00 -5.93 -13.20
CA VAL A 240 20.38 -6.90 -12.31
C VAL A 240 21.32 -7.06 -11.12
N GLY A 241 20.94 -6.51 -9.96
CA GLY A 241 21.78 -6.50 -8.77
C GLY A 241 21.36 -7.57 -7.77
N LYS A 242 22.34 -8.20 -7.12
CA LYS A 242 22.09 -9.15 -6.03
C LYS A 242 21.89 -8.43 -4.70
N GLY A 243 20.95 -8.90 -3.90
CA GLY A 243 20.66 -8.33 -2.58
C GLY A 243 21.80 -8.50 -1.58
N ASP A 244 22.50 -9.62 -1.66
CA ASP A 244 23.57 -9.99 -0.71
C ASP A 244 24.91 -9.27 -0.98
N ASP A 245 25.06 -8.63 -2.14
CA ASP A 245 26.29 -7.92 -2.50
C ASP A 245 26.32 -6.52 -1.87
N GLU A 246 27.26 -6.30 -0.94
CA GLU A 246 27.51 -5.01 -0.30
C GLU A 246 27.93 -3.91 -1.30
N GLY A 247 28.46 -4.31 -2.45
CA GLY A 247 28.87 -3.43 -3.54
C GLY A 247 27.89 -3.35 -4.71
N ASN A 248 26.63 -3.75 -4.54
CA ASN A 248 25.68 -3.87 -5.66
C ASN A 248 25.36 -2.55 -6.41
N ALA A 249 25.68 -1.39 -5.84
CA ALA A 249 25.59 -0.07 -6.50
C ALA A 249 26.95 0.58 -6.78
N THR A 250 28.04 -0.13 -6.53
CA THR A 250 29.40 0.26 -6.92
C THR A 250 29.61 -0.03 -8.41
N THR A 251 30.54 0.67 -9.03
CA THR A 251 30.95 0.53 -10.43
C THR A 251 32.47 0.41 -10.48
N GLU A 252 33.05 0.01 -11.62
CA GLU A 252 34.52 -0.07 -11.75
C GLU A 252 35.20 1.29 -11.56
N PHE A 253 34.46 2.38 -11.83
CA PHE A 253 34.91 3.76 -11.69
C PHE A 253 34.62 4.37 -10.31
N ASP A 254 33.92 3.65 -9.42
CA ASP A 254 33.59 4.10 -8.07
C ASP A 254 34.38 3.30 -7.04
N HIS A 255 35.26 3.97 -6.30
CA HIS A 255 36.09 3.33 -5.27
C HIS A 255 35.33 3.02 -3.98
N SER A 256 34.18 3.65 -3.74
CA SER A 256 33.42 3.49 -2.51
C SER A 256 32.42 2.35 -2.63
N LYS A 257 32.53 1.34 -1.77
CA LYS A 257 31.51 0.28 -1.68
C LYS A 257 30.20 0.87 -1.21
N LYS A 258 29.16 0.75 -2.03
CA LYS A 258 27.83 1.25 -1.71
C LYS A 258 26.72 0.33 -2.22
N GLN A 259 25.64 0.31 -1.45
CA GLN A 259 24.42 -0.41 -1.80
C GLN A 259 23.43 0.49 -2.52
N ILE A 260 22.51 -0.10 -3.27
CA ILE A 260 21.49 0.63 -4.05
C ILE A 260 20.52 1.43 -3.17
N THR A 261 20.39 1.06 -1.90
CA THR A 261 19.56 1.78 -0.93
C THR A 261 20.18 3.16 -0.65
N PRO A 262 19.48 4.27 -0.99
CA PRO A 262 20.01 5.60 -0.75
C PRO A 262 20.16 5.89 0.75
N MET A 263 20.96 6.90 1.10
CA MET A 263 21.07 7.34 2.49
C MET A 263 19.70 7.68 3.10
N GLY A 264 19.35 7.06 4.23
CA GLY A 264 18.03 7.18 4.86
C GLY A 264 16.93 6.31 4.24
N GLY A 265 17.28 5.43 3.29
CA GLY A 265 16.37 4.54 2.59
C GLY A 265 15.57 5.20 1.48
N PHE A 266 14.90 4.39 0.66
CA PHE A 266 13.98 4.94 -0.33
C PHE A 266 12.76 5.55 0.38
N VAL A 267 12.52 6.84 0.14
CA VAL A 267 11.41 7.60 0.76
C VAL A 267 10.07 6.88 0.60
N ARG A 268 9.41 6.57 1.72
CA ARG A 268 8.15 5.81 1.76
C ARG A 268 8.25 4.40 1.16
N TYR A 269 9.42 3.78 1.11
CA TYR A 269 9.59 2.36 0.77
C TYR A 269 10.36 1.65 1.89
N GLY A 270 11.57 2.14 2.18
CA GLY A 270 12.52 1.52 3.10
C GLY A 270 13.79 1.08 2.38
N GLU A 271 14.47 0.11 2.97
CA GLU A 271 15.68 -0.51 2.44
C GLU A 271 15.33 -1.57 1.39
N VAL A 272 16.18 -1.70 0.36
CA VAL A 272 16.13 -2.80 -0.60
C VAL A 272 17.14 -3.85 -0.13
N LYS A 273 16.64 -5.03 0.25
CA LYS A 273 17.46 -6.13 0.80
C LYS A 273 17.55 -7.32 -0.15
N ASN A 274 16.58 -7.45 -1.04
CA ASN A 274 16.56 -8.53 -2.02
C ASN A 274 17.22 -8.08 -3.33
N ASP A 275 17.38 -9.03 -4.24
CA ASP A 275 17.73 -8.76 -5.63
C ASP A 275 16.84 -7.68 -6.23
N PHE A 276 17.38 -6.92 -7.17
CA PHE A 276 16.67 -5.82 -7.80
C PHE A 276 17.04 -5.67 -9.26
N ILE A 277 16.17 -4.98 -9.99
CA ILE A 277 16.44 -4.54 -11.36
C ILE A 277 16.43 -3.01 -11.39
N ILE A 278 17.45 -2.44 -12.05
CA ILE A 278 17.48 -1.04 -12.47
C ILE A 278 16.99 -0.95 -13.90
N VAL A 279 15.90 -0.20 -14.12
CA VAL A 279 15.35 0.04 -15.45
C VAL A 279 15.47 1.49 -15.85
N LYS A 280 15.72 1.73 -17.13
CA LYS A 280 15.75 3.07 -17.71
C LYS A 280 14.42 3.80 -17.54
N GLY A 281 14.49 5.03 -17.03
CA GLY A 281 13.39 5.96 -16.97
C GLY A 281 12.38 5.68 -15.86
N SER A 282 11.18 6.23 -16.03
CA SER A 282 10.07 6.06 -15.10
C SER A 282 9.16 4.91 -15.54
N ILE A 283 8.55 4.23 -14.56
CA ILE A 283 7.62 3.13 -14.79
C ILE A 283 6.26 3.43 -14.14
N PRO A 284 5.15 2.84 -14.63
CA PRO A 284 3.82 3.11 -14.09
C PRO A 284 3.72 2.75 -12.59
N GLY A 285 2.90 3.53 -11.87
CA GLY A 285 2.53 3.24 -10.50
C GLY A 285 3.37 3.94 -9.43
N VAL A 286 2.91 3.76 -8.19
CA VAL A 286 3.51 4.33 -6.97
C VAL A 286 4.57 3.39 -6.40
N LYS A 287 5.40 3.90 -5.47
CA LYS A 287 6.28 3.08 -4.65
C LYS A 287 5.47 2.00 -3.91
N LYS A 288 6.08 0.85 -3.60
CA LYS A 288 5.45 -0.35 -3.01
C LYS A 288 4.49 -1.12 -3.93
N ARG A 289 4.14 -0.60 -5.11
CA ARG A 289 3.21 -1.27 -6.01
C ARG A 289 3.88 -2.48 -6.64
N VAL A 290 3.17 -3.62 -6.62
CA VAL A 290 3.55 -4.82 -7.36
C VAL A 290 3.46 -4.58 -8.86
N MET A 291 4.41 -5.14 -9.60
CA MET A 291 4.50 -5.02 -11.04
C MET A 291 4.95 -6.33 -11.66
N THR A 292 4.44 -6.58 -12.85
CA THR A 292 4.78 -7.74 -13.65
C THR A 292 5.79 -7.32 -14.70
N LEU A 293 7.00 -7.86 -14.59
CA LEU A 293 8.05 -7.73 -15.59
C LEU A 293 7.85 -8.87 -16.59
N ARG A 294 7.75 -8.54 -17.87
CA ARG A 294 7.57 -9.49 -18.96
C ARG A 294 8.69 -9.29 -19.97
N LYS A 295 9.18 -10.37 -20.60
CA LYS A 295 10.01 -10.25 -21.79
C LYS A 295 9.28 -9.45 -22.87
N SER A 296 10.03 -8.74 -23.71
CA SER A 296 9.44 -7.96 -24.80
C SER A 296 8.66 -8.88 -25.75
N MET A 297 7.54 -8.37 -26.26
CA MET A 297 6.79 -9.01 -27.34
C MET A 297 7.45 -8.79 -28.71
N PHE A 298 8.31 -7.79 -28.82
CA PHE A 298 8.95 -7.39 -30.06
C PHE A 298 10.41 -7.83 -30.08
N VAL A 299 10.86 -8.36 -31.21
CA VAL A 299 12.29 -8.54 -31.46
C VAL A 299 12.91 -7.18 -31.69
N HIS A 300 13.84 -6.80 -30.82
CA HIS A 300 14.47 -5.49 -30.88
C HIS A 300 15.74 -5.52 -31.75
N THR A 301 15.71 -4.78 -32.86
CA THR A 301 16.85 -4.65 -33.79
C THR A 301 17.47 -3.25 -33.78
N SER A 302 16.81 -2.27 -33.14
CA SER A 302 17.30 -0.89 -33.12
C SER A 302 18.62 -0.78 -32.34
N ARG A 303 19.54 0.06 -32.82
CA ARG A 303 20.83 0.33 -32.15
C ARG A 303 20.68 0.75 -30.69
N LYS A 304 19.64 1.53 -30.37
CA LYS A 304 19.32 1.95 -28.99
C LYS A 304 18.96 0.77 -28.08
N ALA A 305 18.32 -0.27 -28.63
CA ALA A 305 17.91 -1.43 -27.87
C ALA A 305 19.05 -2.45 -27.70
N LEU A 306 19.94 -2.57 -28.69
CA LEU A 306 21.11 -3.48 -28.66
C LEU A 306 22.35 -2.86 -27.98
N GLU A 307 22.28 -1.60 -27.59
CA GLU A 307 23.35 -0.88 -26.91
C GLU A 307 23.73 -1.57 -25.60
N LYS A 308 25.02 -1.91 -25.44
CA LYS A 308 25.54 -2.43 -24.17
C LYS A 308 25.69 -1.28 -23.18
N VAL A 309 25.26 -1.48 -21.94
CA VAL A 309 25.27 -0.43 -20.92
C VAL A 309 26.32 -0.74 -19.89
N ASP A 310 27.35 0.10 -19.87
CA ASP A 310 28.31 0.16 -18.78
C ASP A 310 28.02 1.38 -17.89
N LEU A 311 27.92 1.14 -16.58
CA LEU A 311 27.53 2.18 -15.61
C LEU A 311 28.78 2.74 -14.97
N LYS A 312 28.96 4.05 -15.05
CA LYS A 312 30.06 4.76 -14.38
C LYS A 312 29.74 5.13 -12.95
N TRP A 313 28.49 5.50 -12.68
CA TRP A 313 28.07 5.91 -11.34
C TRP A 313 26.58 5.68 -11.13
N ILE A 314 26.22 5.34 -9.90
CA ILE A 314 24.83 5.22 -9.44
C ILE A 314 24.67 6.14 -8.23
N ASP A 315 23.67 7.01 -8.25
CA ASP A 315 23.45 7.97 -7.17
C ASP A 315 22.82 7.31 -5.94
N THR A 316 23.54 7.26 -4.83
CA THR A 316 23.09 6.72 -3.53
C THR A 316 22.82 7.81 -2.51
N SER A 317 22.85 9.08 -2.92
CA SER A 317 22.53 10.21 -2.04
C SER A 317 21.10 10.18 -1.51
N SER A 318 20.86 10.79 -0.35
CA SER A 318 19.52 10.88 0.24
C SER A 318 18.52 11.46 -0.76
N LYS A 319 17.38 10.76 -0.92
CA LYS A 319 16.23 11.25 -1.69
C LYS A 319 15.18 11.93 -0.82
N PHE A 320 15.45 12.06 0.48
CA PHE A 320 14.68 12.85 1.41
C PHE A 320 15.38 14.21 1.61
N GLY A 321 14.87 15.23 0.91
CA GLY A 321 15.57 16.51 0.76
C GLY A 321 16.60 16.49 -0.37
N HIS A 322 17.61 17.35 -0.28
CA HIS A 322 18.73 17.43 -1.22
C HIS A 322 19.94 16.69 -0.64
N GLY A 323 20.22 15.48 -1.15
CA GLY A 323 21.34 14.67 -0.68
C GLY A 323 22.68 15.19 -1.23
N ALA A 324 23.57 15.64 -0.35
CA ALA A 324 24.92 16.10 -0.70
C ALA A 324 25.98 14.97 -0.70
N TYR A 325 25.76 13.92 0.09
CA TYR A 325 26.71 12.83 0.31
C TYR A 325 26.19 11.53 -0.28
N GLN A 326 27.08 10.68 -0.78
CA GLN A 326 26.78 9.35 -1.32
C GLN A 326 26.76 8.28 -0.24
N THR A 327 27.61 8.42 0.78
CA THR A 327 27.77 7.44 1.86
C THR A 327 27.70 8.09 3.25
N PRO A 328 27.32 7.34 4.30
CA PRO A 328 27.42 7.81 5.68
C PRO A 328 28.85 8.20 6.09
N GLN A 329 29.85 7.50 5.56
CA GLN A 329 31.27 7.74 5.82
C GLN A 329 31.71 9.08 5.27
N GLU A 330 31.35 9.41 4.03
CA GLU A 330 31.61 10.71 3.41
C GLU A 330 30.98 11.86 4.22
N LYS A 331 29.73 11.68 4.67
CA LYS A 331 29.05 12.66 5.53
C LYS A 331 29.77 12.85 6.86
N HIS A 332 30.24 11.77 7.48
CA HIS A 332 30.96 11.86 8.75
C HIS A 332 32.33 12.52 8.58
N GLN A 333 33.05 12.21 7.51
CA GLN A 333 34.33 12.84 7.18
C GLN A 333 34.17 14.35 6.93
N PHE A 334 33.09 14.77 6.27
CA PHE A 334 32.82 16.18 6.02
C PHE A 334 32.40 16.95 7.27
N LEU A 335 31.47 16.40 8.07
CA LEU A 335 30.93 17.09 9.25
C LEU A 335 31.86 16.99 10.48
N GLY A 336 32.79 16.04 10.49
CA GLY A 336 33.63 15.74 11.63
C GLY A 336 32.84 15.17 12.82
N THR A 337 33.45 15.26 14.00
CA THR A 337 32.85 14.85 15.27
C THR A 337 31.80 15.85 15.73
N LEU A 338 30.56 15.38 15.84
CA LEU A 338 29.44 16.20 16.32
C LEU A 338 29.23 15.99 17.82
N LYS A 339 28.49 16.90 18.46
CA LYS A 339 28.14 16.83 19.89
C LYS A 339 27.54 15.48 20.30
N LYS A 340 26.66 14.91 19.46
CA LYS A 340 26.04 13.60 19.69
C LYS A 340 27.04 12.44 19.71
N ASP A 341 28.11 12.54 18.94
CA ASP A 341 29.13 11.49 18.83
C ASP A 341 30.01 11.50 20.09
N ILE A 342 30.31 12.70 20.62
CA ILE A 342 30.99 12.88 21.91
C ILE A 342 30.15 12.32 23.06
N GLN A 343 28.84 12.61 23.07
CA GLN A 343 27.92 12.09 24.09
C GLN A 343 27.75 10.56 24.03
N GLN A 344 27.84 9.96 22.84
CA GLN A 344 27.86 8.51 22.71
C GLN A 344 29.18 7.94 23.22
N ALA A 345 30.32 8.54 22.83
CA ALA A 345 31.63 8.13 23.30
C ALA A 345 31.73 8.17 24.84
N SER A 346 31.21 9.23 25.48
CA SER A 346 31.20 9.36 26.94
C SER A 346 30.31 8.34 27.65
N LYS A 347 29.28 7.81 26.98
CA LYS A 347 28.41 6.74 27.52
C LYS A 347 29.02 5.35 27.35
N THR A 348 29.88 5.15 26.35
CA THR A 348 30.51 3.86 26.06
C THR A 348 31.82 3.64 26.81
N VAL A 349 32.41 4.67 27.40
CA VAL A 349 33.60 4.54 28.27
C VAL A 349 33.11 4.22 29.70
N PRO A 350 33.30 2.99 30.22
CA PRO A 350 33.07 2.73 31.64
C PRO A 350 34.01 3.63 32.48
N PRO A 351 33.59 4.07 33.68
CA PRO A 351 34.46 4.88 34.53
C PRO A 351 35.79 4.13 34.76
N PRO A 352 36.93 4.86 34.84
CA PRO A 352 38.23 4.25 35.10
C PRO A 352 38.14 3.35 36.32
N LYS A 353 38.69 2.12 36.24
CA LYS A 353 38.66 1.15 37.35
C LYS A 353 39.20 1.74 38.66
N GLU A 354 40.12 2.70 38.59
CA GLU A 354 40.62 3.42 39.77
C GLU A 354 39.54 4.24 40.48
N GLN A 355 38.63 4.90 39.76
CA GLN A 355 37.56 5.70 40.38
C GLN A 355 36.49 4.83 41.04
N VAL A 356 36.26 3.61 40.50
CA VAL A 356 35.35 2.62 41.11
C VAL A 356 36.00 2.02 42.36
N LEU A 357 37.29 1.68 42.29
CA LEU A 357 38.04 1.14 43.43
C LEU A 357 38.22 2.16 44.56
N GLU A 358 38.39 3.44 44.22
CA GLU A 358 38.53 4.54 45.17
C GLU A 358 37.18 4.94 45.80
N ALA A 359 36.08 4.82 45.05
CA ALA A 359 34.72 4.92 45.59
C ALA A 359 34.36 3.73 46.50
N GLU A 360 34.76 2.51 46.15
CA GLU A 360 34.61 1.32 47.00
C GLU A 360 35.46 1.41 48.27
N ARG A 361 36.69 1.91 48.18
CA ARG A 361 37.56 2.17 49.34
C ARG A 361 37.00 3.26 50.25
N LYS A 362 36.49 4.37 49.69
CA LYS A 362 35.82 5.43 50.49
C LYS A 362 34.55 4.92 51.16
N ALA A 363 33.76 4.08 50.49
CA ALA A 363 32.57 3.47 51.08
C ALA A 363 32.92 2.48 52.23
N GLN A 364 34.02 1.73 52.10
CA GLN A 364 34.53 0.85 53.16
C GLN A 364 35.15 1.63 54.32
N GLN A 365 35.79 2.77 54.05
CA GLN A 365 36.38 3.63 55.08
C GLN A 365 35.31 4.34 55.92
N ILE A 366 34.18 4.72 55.31
CA ILE A 366 33.01 5.29 56.01
C ILE A 366 32.30 4.24 56.89
N GLN A 367 32.41 2.94 56.59
CA GLN A 367 31.87 1.86 57.44
C GLN A 367 32.84 1.40 58.54
N GLY A 368 34.13 1.79 58.48
CA GLY A 368 35.17 1.39 59.43
C GLY A 368 35.42 2.36 60.59
N GLU A 369 34.95 3.61 60.50
CA GLU A 369 35.16 4.63 61.53
C GLU A 369 33.83 5.03 62.18
N GLY A 370 33.25 4.07 62.90
CA GLY A 370 32.31 4.32 63.98
C GLY A 370 33.06 4.47 65.31
N ASN A 371 32.97 5.67 65.89
CA ASN A 371 33.28 6.06 67.27
C ASN A 371 34.75 6.35 67.67
N LEU A 372 35.08 7.65 67.70
CA LEU A 372 35.61 8.36 68.87
C LEU A 372 35.29 9.86 68.71
N GLY A 373 34.77 10.48 69.77
CA GLY A 373 34.02 11.74 69.69
C GLY A 373 34.78 13.05 69.92
N GLN A 374 33.96 14.09 69.91
CA GLN A 374 34.10 15.47 70.41
C GLN A 374 34.74 16.56 69.52
N ALA A 375 33.88 17.56 69.29
CA ALA A 375 34.08 19.01 69.29
C ALA A 375 34.68 19.73 68.06
N GLY A 376 33.82 20.57 67.45
CA GLY A 376 34.11 21.98 67.20
C GLY A 376 34.60 22.39 65.80
N GLY A 377 33.89 23.35 65.19
CA GLY A 377 34.51 24.37 64.32
C GLY A 377 34.22 24.27 62.82
N GLU A 378 33.49 25.27 62.31
CA GLU A 378 33.42 25.66 60.91
C GLU A 378 34.82 25.84 60.28
N ILE A 379 34.94 25.63 58.97
CA ILE A 379 35.61 26.55 58.02
C ILE A 379 35.29 26.12 56.57
N ALA A 380 34.75 27.07 55.82
CA ALA A 380 34.59 27.06 54.37
C ALA A 380 35.90 27.39 53.66
N VAL A 381 36.24 26.74 52.52
CA VAL A 381 37.04 27.36 51.45
C VAL A 381 36.73 26.77 50.05
N GLN A 382 36.11 27.64 49.26
CA GLN A 382 36.39 28.06 47.88
C GLN A 382 36.62 27.05 46.73
N LYS A 383 35.70 27.20 45.77
CA LYS A 383 35.83 27.08 44.32
C LYS A 383 37.11 27.76 43.78
N GLN A 384 37.94 27.04 43.02
CA GLN A 384 38.77 27.64 41.97
C GLN A 384 38.80 26.74 40.72
N VAL A 385 38.46 27.38 39.61
CA VAL A 385 38.52 26.88 38.23
C VAL A 385 39.95 27.06 37.74
N GLN A 386 40.56 26.03 37.15
CA GLN A 386 41.67 26.19 36.22
C GLN A 386 41.47 25.34 34.96
N VAL A 387 41.67 26.00 33.83
CA VAL A 387 41.59 25.53 32.44
C VAL A 387 43.00 25.48 31.89
N ALA A 388 43.39 24.37 31.24
CA ALA A 388 44.43 24.20 30.19
C ALA A 388 44.87 22.71 30.20
N ALA A 389 45.18 21.98 29.14
CA ALA A 389 45.45 22.21 27.72
C ALA A 389 45.34 20.84 26.98
N PRO A 390 45.34 20.78 25.62
CA PRO A 390 45.11 19.55 24.85
C PRO A 390 46.40 18.78 24.55
N VAL A 391 46.31 17.44 24.40
CA VAL A 391 47.42 16.55 23.99
C VAL A 391 46.88 15.51 22.98
N PRO A 392 47.66 15.09 21.95
CA PRO A 392 47.14 14.80 20.61
C PRO A 392 46.88 13.32 20.30
N LEU A 393 46.30 13.15 19.11
CA LEU A 393 46.01 11.90 18.38
C LEU A 393 47.24 10.98 18.23
N ALA A 394 47.04 9.68 18.46
CA ALA A 394 47.85 8.61 17.87
C ALA A 394 46.94 7.46 17.41
N ALA A 395 47.15 7.03 16.17
CA ALA A 395 46.51 5.90 15.51
C ALA A 395 47.08 4.56 16.01
N LEU A 396 46.28 3.48 15.97
CA LEU A 396 46.75 2.12 15.70
C LEU A 396 45.59 1.14 15.43
N PHE A 397 45.57 0.65 14.19
CA PHE A 397 45.31 -0.70 13.66
C PHE A 397 44.29 -1.69 14.27
N TYR A 398 43.62 -2.36 13.32
CA TYR A 398 42.76 -3.54 13.33
C TYR A 398 43.10 -4.70 14.30
N SER A 399 42.05 -5.34 14.84
CA SER A 399 41.88 -6.81 14.77
C SER A 399 40.45 -7.26 15.14
N ASN A 400 39.91 -8.20 14.36
CA ASN A 400 38.63 -8.91 14.53
C ASN A 400 38.48 -9.62 15.89
N SER A 401 37.25 -9.68 16.42
CA SER A 401 36.69 -10.94 16.93
C SER A 401 35.16 -10.89 17.14
N THR A 402 34.56 -12.03 16.79
CA THR A 402 33.15 -12.43 16.84
C THR A 402 32.65 -12.56 18.29
N SER A 403 31.40 -12.17 18.59
CA SER A 403 30.45 -13.04 19.32
C SER A 403 29.08 -12.38 19.58
N THR A 404 28.08 -13.24 19.43
CA THR A 404 26.69 -13.21 19.88
C THR A 404 26.45 -12.69 21.29
N SER A 405 25.34 -11.97 21.54
CA SER A 405 24.20 -12.48 22.34
C SER A 405 23.19 -11.39 22.77
N THR A 406 21.92 -11.77 22.66
CA THR A 406 20.76 -11.52 23.54
C THR A 406 20.41 -10.14 24.10
N SER A 407 19.15 -9.80 23.85
CA SER A 407 18.30 -8.80 24.47
C SER A 407 18.25 -8.83 25.99
N ASN A 408 18.20 -7.65 26.62
CA ASN A 408 17.23 -7.32 27.67
C ASN A 408 17.16 -5.80 27.88
N HIS A 409 15.96 -5.24 27.77
CA HIS A 409 15.65 -3.87 28.17
C HIS A 409 15.26 -3.84 29.65
N PRO A 410 15.72 -2.87 30.44
CA PRO A 410 15.03 -2.47 31.66
C PRO A 410 14.27 -1.15 31.48
N VAL A 411 13.08 -1.16 32.07
CA VAL A 411 12.13 -0.07 32.26
C VAL A 411 12.68 0.93 33.28
N ILE A 412 12.48 2.23 33.07
CA ILE A 412 12.71 3.27 34.09
C ILE A 412 11.47 4.16 34.16
N ASN A 413 10.85 4.19 35.35
CA ASN A 413 9.92 5.20 35.82
C ASN A 413 10.71 6.41 36.34
N THR A 414 10.22 7.62 36.12
CA THR A 414 10.69 8.83 36.82
C THR A 414 9.52 9.77 37.10
N GLU A 415 9.31 10.05 38.38
CA GLU A 415 8.52 11.16 38.94
C GLU A 415 9.38 12.44 39.02
N GLY A 416 8.77 13.60 38.71
CA GLY A 416 9.01 14.98 39.21
C GLY A 416 10.39 15.65 39.07
N GLU A 417 10.55 16.95 38.82
CA GLU A 417 9.67 18.10 38.65
C GLU A 417 10.44 19.23 37.91
N GLU A 418 9.66 20.19 37.42
CA GLU A 418 9.90 21.24 36.43
C GLU A 418 10.79 22.43 36.86
N LYS A 419 11.39 23.13 35.86
CA LYS A 419 11.10 24.56 35.59
C LYS A 419 11.72 25.08 34.29
N GLY A 420 10.87 25.38 33.31
CA GLY A 420 10.81 26.69 32.64
C GLY A 420 11.69 26.99 31.42
N ARG A 421 11.29 26.49 30.24
CA ARG A 421 11.35 27.25 28.97
C ARG A 421 10.21 26.76 28.07
N GLU A 422 9.19 27.59 27.93
CA GLU A 422 7.94 27.33 27.21
C GLU A 422 8.18 27.22 25.71
N ASP A 423 8.01 26.00 25.17
CA ASP A 423 7.65 25.76 23.78
C ASP A 423 6.14 25.47 23.76
N ASP A 424 5.38 26.40 23.20
CA ASP A 424 3.93 26.46 23.14
C ASP A 424 3.37 25.29 22.30
N MET A 425 2.95 24.22 22.98
CA MET A 425 2.20 23.09 22.42
C MET A 425 0.74 23.26 22.84
N ALA A 426 -0.15 23.40 21.85
CA ALA A 426 -1.59 23.59 22.02
C ALA A 426 -2.17 22.61 23.05
N SER A 427 -2.96 23.14 23.99
CA SER A 427 -3.60 22.36 25.05
C SER A 427 -4.62 21.38 24.47
N ASP A 428 -4.95 20.32 25.21
CA ASP A 428 -5.97 19.35 24.78
C ASP A 428 -7.33 20.03 24.54
N GLU A 429 -7.60 21.17 25.16
CA GLU A 429 -8.77 22.02 24.90
C GLU A 429 -8.69 22.75 23.54
N ASP A 430 -7.50 23.17 23.12
CA ASP A 430 -7.27 23.76 21.79
C ASP A 430 -7.40 22.71 20.68
N TYR A 431 -7.05 21.45 20.98
CA TYR A 431 -7.25 20.34 20.06
C TYR A 431 -8.73 19.92 19.94
N VAL A 432 -9.47 19.91 21.05
CA VAL A 432 -10.91 19.63 21.04
C VAL A 432 -11.68 20.76 20.36
N SER A 433 -11.35 22.03 20.63
CA SER A 433 -11.99 23.17 19.95
C SER A 433 -11.65 23.23 18.45
N PHE A 434 -10.47 22.77 18.04
CA PHE A 434 -10.15 22.57 16.62
C PHE A 434 -10.99 21.47 15.97
N LEU A 435 -11.22 20.36 16.66
CA LEU A 435 -12.08 19.27 16.18
C LEU A 435 -13.54 19.70 16.09
N ASP A 436 -14.04 20.46 17.07
CA ASP A 436 -15.40 20.99 17.06
C ASP A 436 -15.60 22.01 15.94
N LYS A 437 -14.62 22.89 15.71
CA LYS A 437 -14.63 23.87 14.62
C LYS A 437 -14.48 23.23 13.23
N ALA A 438 -13.86 22.05 13.15
CA ALA A 438 -13.78 21.27 11.91
C ALA A 438 -15.06 20.48 11.62
N ASN A 439 -15.90 20.26 12.64
CA ASN A 439 -17.19 19.58 12.55
C ASN A 439 -18.39 20.55 12.43
N GLU A 440 -18.18 21.86 12.58
CA GLU A 440 -19.21 22.86 12.28
C GLU A 440 -19.58 22.86 10.79
N ASP A 441 -20.89 22.82 10.51
CA ASP A 441 -21.45 22.82 9.16
C ASP A 441 -21.10 24.13 8.41
N PRO A 442 -20.38 24.07 7.26
CA PRO A 442 -19.99 25.24 6.48
C PRO A 442 -21.17 26.08 5.94
N SER A 443 -22.40 25.60 6.11
CA SER A 443 -23.64 26.23 5.66
C SER A 443 -24.12 27.39 6.53
N ALA A 444 -23.64 27.51 7.78
CA ALA A 444 -24.26 28.34 8.82
C ALA A 444 -24.23 29.88 8.56
N GLY A 445 -23.53 30.34 7.53
CA GLY A 445 -23.38 31.77 7.20
C GLY A 445 -23.88 32.21 5.82
N THR A 446 -24.50 31.35 5.02
CA THR A 446 -24.90 31.73 3.66
C THR A 446 -26.37 32.15 3.61
N ALA A 447 -26.63 33.40 3.24
CA ALA A 447 -27.98 33.91 3.01
C ALA A 447 -28.74 32.99 2.02
N LYS A 448 -29.89 32.46 2.46
CA LYS A 448 -30.78 31.64 1.62
C LYS A 448 -31.27 32.47 0.43
N SER A 449 -30.73 32.21 -0.76
CA SER A 449 -31.35 32.63 -2.01
C SER A 449 -32.61 31.79 -2.23
N GLN A 450 -33.76 32.47 -2.34
CA GLN A 450 -35.04 31.86 -2.71
C GLN A 450 -34.92 31.10 -4.04
N GLY A 451 -35.16 29.79 -3.99
CA GLY A 451 -35.29 28.90 -5.14
C GLY A 451 -36.13 27.70 -4.73
N LYS A 452 -37.27 27.54 -5.42
CA LYS A 452 -38.33 26.50 -5.38
C LYS A 452 -38.21 25.37 -4.34
N GLY A 453 -39.29 25.19 -3.58
CA GLY A 453 -39.40 24.37 -2.38
C GLY A 453 -38.83 22.95 -2.50
N LYS A 454 -37.85 22.66 -1.65
CA LYS A 454 -37.42 21.34 -1.23
C LYS A 454 -38.51 20.75 -0.33
N VAL A 455 -39.17 19.67 -0.76
CA VAL A 455 -40.11 18.92 0.09
C VAL A 455 -39.28 17.94 0.92
N GLU A 456 -39.02 18.29 2.17
CA GLU A 456 -38.39 17.38 3.14
C GLU A 456 -39.47 16.47 3.72
N LEU A 457 -39.40 15.17 3.42
CA LEU A 457 -40.39 14.18 3.85
C LEU A 457 -40.16 13.83 5.33
N LYS A 458 -41.15 14.15 6.17
CA LYS A 458 -41.13 13.78 7.60
C LYS A 458 -41.25 12.27 7.75
N ALA A 459 -40.47 11.68 8.66
CA ALA A 459 -40.45 10.24 8.91
C ALA A 459 -41.27 9.80 10.15
N VAL A 460 -41.49 10.67 11.14
CA VAL A 460 -42.14 10.31 12.41
C VAL A 460 -43.16 11.37 12.84
N ASP A 461 -44.44 10.98 12.95
CA ASP A 461 -45.55 11.79 13.49
C ASP A 461 -46.20 11.15 14.74
N THR A 462 -45.87 9.88 15.04
CA THR A 462 -46.46 9.09 16.13
C THR A 462 -45.41 8.17 16.79
N ASP A 463 -45.74 7.61 17.95
CA ASP A 463 -44.85 6.69 18.66
C ASP A 463 -44.42 5.51 17.79
N VAL A 464 -43.10 5.32 17.68
CA VAL A 464 -42.48 4.28 16.86
C VAL A 464 -42.63 2.89 17.54
N PRO A 465 -43.13 1.87 16.83
CA PRO A 465 -43.16 0.50 17.32
C PRO A 465 -41.80 -0.05 17.77
N ALA A 466 -41.76 -0.73 18.91
CA ALA A 466 -40.53 -1.30 19.48
C ALA A 466 -39.70 -2.21 18.55
N PRO A 467 -40.31 -3.03 17.65
CA PRO A 467 -39.55 -3.83 16.68
C PRO A 467 -38.69 -2.98 15.73
N LEU A 468 -39.20 -1.81 15.32
CA LEU A 468 -38.50 -0.89 14.42
C LEU A 468 -37.34 -0.20 15.15
N THR A 469 -37.57 0.29 16.37
CA THR A 469 -36.51 0.90 17.21
C THR A 469 -35.39 -0.09 17.55
N LYS A 470 -35.68 -1.40 17.58
CA LYS A 470 -34.67 -2.42 17.82
C LYS A 470 -33.84 -2.71 16.57
N VAL A 471 -34.47 -2.80 15.40
CA VAL A 471 -33.77 -3.13 14.16
C VAL A 471 -32.92 -1.96 13.65
N THR A 472 -33.35 -0.72 13.85
CA THR A 472 -32.66 0.48 13.35
C THR A 472 -31.41 0.87 14.13
N LYS A 473 -31.17 0.31 15.33
CA LYS A 473 -29.96 0.60 16.13
C LYS A 473 -28.67 0.10 15.49
N ASP A 474 -28.73 -1.05 14.83
CA ASP A 474 -27.55 -1.75 14.28
C ASP A 474 -27.65 -2.01 12.77
N ALA A 475 -28.78 -1.66 12.13
CA ALA A 475 -29.00 -1.88 10.70
C ALA A 475 -28.64 -0.64 9.88
N PHE A 476 -27.80 -0.85 8.87
CA PHE A 476 -27.37 0.17 7.90
C PHE A 476 -27.73 -0.29 6.49
N TYR A 477 -28.15 0.64 5.64
CA TYR A 477 -28.33 0.37 4.22
C TYR A 477 -27.00 0.59 3.50
N VAL A 478 -26.44 -0.49 2.97
CA VAL A 478 -25.13 -0.48 2.31
C VAL A 478 -25.26 0.12 0.91
N SER A 479 -24.88 1.38 0.79
CA SER A 479 -24.74 2.15 -0.45
C SER A 479 -23.47 3.00 -0.38
N ASP A 480 -23.14 3.79 -1.40
CA ASP A 480 -21.97 4.69 -1.33
C ASP A 480 -22.01 5.71 -0.17
N ALA A 481 -23.18 5.89 0.47
CA ALA A 481 -23.36 6.73 1.66
C ALA A 481 -23.36 5.96 3.01
N ASP A 482 -23.53 4.63 3.03
CA ASP A 482 -23.60 3.79 4.24
C ASP A 482 -24.45 4.39 5.39
N GLU A 483 -25.66 4.85 5.08
CA GLU A 483 -26.56 5.52 6.04
C GLU A 483 -27.34 4.52 6.92
N PRO A 484 -27.61 4.84 8.20
CA PRO A 484 -28.43 4.01 9.08
C PRO A 484 -29.89 3.99 8.61
N PHE A 485 -30.61 2.91 8.95
CA PHE A 485 -32.06 2.91 8.78
C PHE A 485 -32.72 3.81 9.84
N GLU A 486 -33.63 4.66 9.42
CA GLU A 486 -34.46 5.47 10.30
C GLU A 486 -35.87 4.88 10.43
N PRO A 487 -36.46 4.83 11.63
CA PRO A 487 -37.82 4.34 11.80
C PRO A 487 -38.85 5.32 11.23
N VAL A 488 -39.90 4.78 10.63
CA VAL A 488 -41.03 5.53 10.07
C VAL A 488 -42.31 5.21 10.83
N ALA A 489 -43.03 6.25 11.27
CA ALA A 489 -44.34 6.13 11.92
C ALA A 489 -45.22 7.37 11.64
N LEU A 490 -45.95 7.34 10.53
CA LEU A 490 -46.74 8.47 10.02
C LEU A 490 -48.25 8.23 10.16
N LYS A 491 -49.03 9.29 10.43
CA LYS A 491 -50.50 9.20 10.38
C LYS A 491 -50.95 9.04 8.93
N PHE A 492 -51.85 8.09 8.67
CA PHE A 492 -52.30 7.79 7.31
C PHE A 492 -53.80 7.49 7.28
N SER A 493 -54.55 8.31 6.53
CA SER A 493 -56.01 8.20 6.43
C SER A 493 -56.49 7.19 5.38
N GLY A 494 -55.58 6.63 4.57
CA GLY A 494 -55.90 5.63 3.55
C GLY A 494 -56.06 4.22 4.12
N LYS A 495 -56.96 3.43 3.51
CA LYS A 495 -57.15 2.01 3.86
C LYS A 495 -56.15 1.07 3.19
N THR A 496 -55.48 1.52 2.14
CA THR A 496 -54.52 0.75 1.32
C THR A 496 -53.23 1.53 1.15
N LEU A 497 -52.13 0.81 0.91
CA LEU A 497 -50.81 1.40 0.69
C LEU A 497 -50.81 2.39 -0.51
N PRO A 498 -50.02 3.48 -0.46
CA PRO A 498 -49.93 4.45 -1.56
C PRO A 498 -49.58 3.81 -2.91
N THR A 499 -50.12 4.37 -3.99
CA THR A 499 -49.83 3.97 -5.38
C THR A 499 -48.66 4.77 -5.97
N GLU A 500 -48.13 4.32 -7.11
CA GLU A 500 -47.03 4.99 -7.81
C GLU A 500 -47.41 6.40 -8.30
N ASP A 501 -46.43 7.30 -8.30
CA ASP A 501 -46.51 8.66 -8.82
C ASP A 501 -45.21 8.97 -9.61
N ALA A 502 -45.15 10.10 -10.31
CA ALA A 502 -44.04 10.43 -11.23
C ALA A 502 -42.63 10.42 -10.60
N GLU A 503 -42.53 10.57 -9.27
CA GLU A 503 -41.27 10.61 -8.51
C GLU A 503 -41.10 9.39 -7.56
N VAL A 504 -42.09 8.51 -7.49
CA VAL A 504 -42.16 7.37 -6.56
C VAL A 504 -42.43 6.08 -7.32
N SER A 505 -41.44 5.18 -7.33
CA SER A 505 -41.55 3.83 -7.92
C SER A 505 -41.73 2.76 -6.83
N ILE A 506 -42.62 1.79 -7.05
CA ILE A 506 -42.80 0.66 -6.13
C ILE A 506 -41.92 -0.50 -6.60
N MET A 507 -41.20 -1.12 -5.67
CA MET A 507 -40.34 -2.27 -5.91
C MET A 507 -40.79 -3.48 -5.11
N ASP A 508 -40.59 -4.67 -5.69
CA ASP A 508 -40.73 -5.91 -4.95
C ASP A 508 -39.57 -6.09 -3.97
N ILE A 509 -39.85 -6.66 -2.80
CA ILE A 509 -38.84 -6.91 -1.77
C ILE A 509 -37.69 -7.78 -2.30
N SER A 510 -37.98 -8.74 -3.19
CA SER A 510 -36.95 -9.59 -3.82
C SER A 510 -36.05 -8.85 -4.81
N GLU A 511 -36.55 -7.78 -5.41
CA GLU A 511 -35.78 -6.92 -6.31
C GLU A 511 -34.88 -5.98 -5.51
N TRP A 512 -35.43 -5.35 -4.46
CA TRP A 512 -34.70 -4.45 -3.57
C TRP A 512 -33.63 -5.18 -2.72
N ASP A 513 -33.96 -6.35 -2.17
CA ASP A 513 -33.07 -7.16 -1.35
C ASP A 513 -32.73 -8.51 -2.01
N SER A 514 -32.15 -8.44 -3.22
CA SER A 514 -31.74 -9.62 -4.00
C SER A 514 -30.79 -10.58 -3.28
N ARG A 515 -30.11 -10.14 -2.21
CA ARG A 515 -29.16 -10.92 -1.42
C ARG A 515 -29.70 -11.35 -0.06
N GLY A 516 -30.92 -10.97 0.31
CA GLY A 516 -31.54 -11.28 1.59
C GLY A 516 -30.83 -10.64 2.80
N GLN A 517 -30.11 -9.54 2.59
CA GLN A 517 -29.32 -8.84 3.61
C GLN A 517 -30.19 -8.08 4.61
N TYR A 518 -31.37 -7.62 4.18
CA TYR A 518 -32.28 -6.77 4.96
C TYR A 518 -33.53 -7.53 5.43
N LYS A 519 -33.48 -8.87 5.44
CA LYS A 519 -34.57 -9.72 5.91
C LYS A 519 -35.07 -9.33 7.31
N ALA A 520 -34.15 -9.02 8.24
CA ALA A 520 -34.51 -8.59 9.59
C ALA A 520 -35.30 -7.27 9.62
N VAL A 521 -35.01 -6.35 8.69
CA VAL A 521 -35.71 -5.06 8.55
C VAL A 521 -37.12 -5.27 7.99
N VAL A 522 -37.26 -6.15 7.00
CA VAL A 522 -38.56 -6.53 6.43
C VAL A 522 -39.42 -7.26 7.46
N ASP A 523 -38.85 -8.20 8.20
CA ASP A 523 -39.55 -8.95 9.24
C ASP A 523 -39.99 -8.04 10.39
N ALA A 524 -39.14 -7.10 10.83
CA ALA A 524 -39.50 -6.08 11.82
C ALA A 524 -40.62 -5.15 11.31
N THR A 525 -40.63 -4.82 10.02
CA THR A 525 -41.71 -4.02 9.42
C THR A 525 -43.02 -4.78 9.36
N ARG A 526 -43.00 -6.08 9.05
CA ARG A 526 -44.19 -6.97 9.09
C ARG A 526 -44.73 -7.15 10.51
N GLU A 527 -43.85 -7.27 11.49
CA GLU A 527 -44.23 -7.35 12.90
C GLU A 527 -44.88 -6.04 13.36
N ALA A 528 -44.27 -4.90 13.03
CA ALA A 528 -44.81 -3.57 13.31
C ALA A 528 -46.14 -3.34 12.59
N SER A 529 -46.33 -3.88 11.38
CA SER A 529 -47.55 -3.72 10.60
C SER A 529 -48.68 -4.71 10.96
N LYS A 530 -48.46 -5.60 11.96
CA LYS A 530 -49.37 -6.71 12.33
C LYS A 530 -49.73 -7.61 11.13
N GLY A 531 -48.77 -7.84 10.24
CA GLY A 531 -48.92 -8.76 9.11
C GLY A 531 -49.66 -8.19 7.89
N SER A 532 -49.81 -6.87 7.79
CA SER A 532 -50.28 -6.24 6.55
C SER A 532 -49.21 -6.31 5.45
N ASP A 533 -49.63 -6.08 4.19
CA ASP A 533 -48.74 -6.05 3.04
C ASP A 533 -47.62 -5.02 3.25
N VAL A 534 -46.39 -5.38 2.87
CA VAL A 534 -45.20 -4.54 3.01
C VAL A 534 -44.62 -4.30 1.63
N ARG A 535 -44.44 -3.03 1.27
CA ARG A 535 -43.89 -2.62 -0.02
C ARG A 535 -42.65 -1.76 0.16
N VAL A 536 -41.79 -1.80 -0.85
CA VAL A 536 -40.62 -0.92 -0.92
C VAL A 536 -40.92 0.20 -1.91
N TYR A 537 -40.76 1.44 -1.48
CA TYR A 537 -40.87 2.63 -2.32
C TYR A 537 -39.48 3.18 -2.55
N ARG A 538 -39.17 3.46 -3.81
CA ARG A 538 -37.95 4.09 -4.26
C ARG A 538 -38.30 5.50 -4.73
N ILE A 539 -37.82 6.50 -4.01
CA ILE A 539 -38.08 7.92 -4.26
C ILE A 539 -36.78 8.57 -4.76
N VAL A 540 -36.80 9.15 -5.95
CA VAL A 540 -35.61 9.80 -6.54
C VAL A 540 -35.51 11.23 -6.03
N GLU A 541 -34.41 11.54 -5.34
CA GLU A 541 -34.08 12.92 -4.94
C GLU A 541 -33.21 13.60 -6.02
N GLU A 542 -32.73 14.82 -5.73
CA GLU A 542 -31.86 15.57 -6.63
C GLU A 542 -30.51 14.85 -6.87
N GLY A 543 -30.23 14.52 -8.13
CA GLY A 543 -28.97 13.92 -8.57
C GLY A 543 -28.95 12.40 -8.48
N ALA A 544 -28.02 11.85 -7.70
CA ALA A 544 -27.77 10.41 -7.55
C ALA A 544 -28.35 9.84 -6.24
N ARG A 545 -29.11 10.66 -5.49
CA ARG A 545 -29.66 10.30 -4.19
C ARG A 545 -31.04 9.70 -4.35
N VAL A 546 -31.29 8.62 -3.63
CA VAL A 546 -32.55 7.87 -3.66
C VAL A 546 -32.90 7.50 -2.23
N GLU A 547 -34.12 7.75 -1.81
CA GLU A 547 -34.63 7.24 -0.54
C GLU A 547 -35.42 5.95 -0.76
N TYR A 548 -35.07 4.92 0.01
CA TYR A 548 -35.84 3.68 0.09
C TYR A 548 -36.72 3.68 1.33
N TRP A 549 -38.01 3.48 1.14
CA TRP A 549 -39.00 3.39 2.21
C TRP A 549 -39.62 1.99 2.22
N VAL A 550 -39.41 1.23 3.29
CA VAL A 550 -40.03 -0.08 3.48
C VAL A 550 -41.20 0.10 4.42
N LEU A 551 -42.44 0.02 3.91
CA LEU A 551 -43.64 0.44 4.65
C LEU A 551 -44.74 -0.62 4.64
N GLY A 552 -45.44 -0.71 5.77
CA GLY A 552 -46.73 -1.39 5.93
C GLY A 552 -47.76 -0.48 6.61
N ILE A 553 -49.01 -0.93 6.67
CA ILE A 553 -50.11 -0.18 7.33
C ILE A 553 -50.50 -0.84 8.64
N GLN A 554 -50.62 -0.03 9.69
CA GLN A 554 -51.18 -0.46 10.98
C GLN A 554 -52.15 0.59 11.52
N GLY A 555 -53.44 0.25 11.62
CA GLY A 555 -54.42 1.07 12.35
C GLY A 555 -54.51 2.53 11.91
N GLY A 556 -54.45 2.82 10.61
CA GLY A 556 -54.45 4.19 10.08
C GLY A 556 -53.10 4.92 10.23
N ARG A 557 -52.00 4.17 10.25
CA ARG A 557 -50.63 4.69 10.27
C ARG A 557 -49.77 3.91 9.28
N LEU A 558 -48.82 4.61 8.66
CA LEU A 558 -47.72 3.99 7.91
C LEU A 558 -46.57 3.73 8.88
N VAL A 559 -46.14 2.47 8.96
CA VAL A 559 -45.07 2.03 9.85
C VAL A 559 -44.01 1.28 9.06
N GLY A 560 -42.74 1.52 9.37
CA GLY A 560 -41.64 0.84 8.71
C GLY A 560 -40.31 1.53 8.90
N VAL A 561 -39.45 1.50 7.88
CA VAL A 561 -38.15 2.17 7.92
C VAL A 561 -37.88 2.94 6.63
N LYS A 562 -37.00 3.93 6.71
CA LYS A 562 -36.41 4.58 5.54
C LYS A 562 -34.89 4.52 5.60
N ALA A 563 -34.25 4.55 4.45
CA ALA A 563 -32.81 4.73 4.34
C ALA A 563 -32.47 5.53 3.09
N LEU A 564 -31.50 6.43 3.22
CA LEU A 564 -30.94 7.16 2.09
C LEU A 564 -29.87 6.30 1.40
N ALA A 565 -29.93 6.28 0.08
CA ALA A 565 -28.97 5.60 -0.78
C ALA A 565 -28.40 6.56 -1.81
N VAL A 566 -27.15 6.34 -2.19
CA VAL A 566 -26.56 6.97 -3.38
C VAL A 566 -26.38 5.89 -4.44
N GLU A 567 -27.09 6.04 -5.55
CA GLU A 567 -27.01 5.17 -6.71
C GLU A 567 -26.08 5.79 -7.77
N SER A 568 -25.05 5.05 -8.18
CA SER A 568 -24.01 5.54 -9.11
C SER A 568 -24.22 5.16 -10.58
#